data_AF-A0A8C8ZHV7-F1
#
_entry.id   AF-A0A8C8ZHV7-F1
#
_cell.length_a   1.000
_cell.length_b   1.000
_cell.length_c   1.000
_cell.angle_alpha   90.00
_cell.angle_beta   90.00
_cell.angle_gamma   90.00
#
_symmetry.space_group_name_H-M   'P 1'
#
loop_
_entity.id
_entity.type
_entity.pdbx_description
1 polymer ?
#
loop_
_entity_poly.entity_id
_entity_poly.type
_entity_poly.pdbx_seq_one_letter_code
_entity_poly.pdbx_strand_id
1 'polypeptide(L)'
;MSSTRTIPSLEKLYSVFDLDTEEELSDVFIGANPLGADLLEKMFVLDSDKRITAAQTLAHAYFAQYHDPDDEPVANPYESRDLLIDEWKSLTYNEVISFVVPPPAQEKIES
;
A
#
# COMPACT_ATOMS: atom_id res chain seq x y z
N MET A 1 1.45 -8.16 -47.24
CA MET A 1 2.26 -7.00 -46.82
C MET A 1 2.22 -6.96 -45.30
N SER A 2 3.30 -7.38 -44.65
CA SER A 2 3.37 -7.47 -43.18
C SER A 2 3.56 -6.06 -42.62
N SER A 3 2.51 -5.51 -42.01
CA SER A 3 2.54 -4.18 -41.40
C SER A 3 3.05 -4.31 -39.96
N THR A 4 4.34 -4.04 -39.76
CA THR A 4 4.96 -3.95 -38.43
C THR A 4 4.45 -2.69 -37.73
N ARG A 5 3.68 -2.85 -36.65
CA ARG A 5 3.32 -1.73 -35.77
C ARG A 5 4.56 -1.31 -34.98
N THR A 6 5.11 -0.16 -35.34
CA THR A 6 6.17 0.50 -34.58
C THR A 6 5.62 0.98 -33.24
N ILE A 7 6.19 0.49 -32.13
CA ILE A 7 5.87 0.96 -30.78
C ILE A 7 6.45 2.39 -30.63
N PRO A 8 5.67 3.38 -30.15
CA PRO A 8 6.17 4.73 -29.93
C PRO A 8 7.33 4.75 -28.93
N SER A 9 8.28 5.68 -29.11
CA SER A 9 9.32 5.92 -28.10
C SER A 9 8.71 6.40 -26.79
N LEU A 10 9.33 6.05 -25.66
CA LEU A 10 8.88 6.49 -24.32
C LEU A 10 8.74 8.01 -24.22
N GLU A 11 9.68 8.76 -24.79
CA GLU A 11 9.63 10.24 -24.94
C GLU A 11 8.30 10.74 -25.53
N LYS A 12 7.75 10.00 -26.50
CA LYS A 12 6.50 10.36 -27.17
C LYS A 12 5.26 10.01 -26.34
N LEU A 13 5.36 9.03 -25.43
CA LEU A 13 4.30 8.74 -24.47
C LEU A 13 4.26 9.79 -23.36
N TYR A 14 5.41 10.20 -22.83
CA TYR A 14 5.51 11.26 -21.83
C TYR A 14 5.08 12.62 -22.37
N SER A 15 5.28 12.92 -23.66
CA SER A 15 4.79 14.15 -24.28
C SER A 15 3.29 14.15 -24.60
N VAL A 16 2.65 12.97 -24.70
CA VAL A 16 1.20 12.85 -24.98
C VAL A 16 0.39 12.94 -23.69
N PHE A 17 0.93 12.44 -22.59
CA PHE A 17 0.43 12.75 -21.26
C PHE A 17 0.91 14.17 -20.92
N ASP A 18 0.06 15.15 -21.19
CA ASP A 18 0.25 16.54 -20.76
C ASP A 18 0.27 16.56 -19.22
N LEU A 19 1.45 16.34 -18.63
CA LEU A 19 1.68 16.14 -17.18
C LEU A 19 1.79 17.46 -16.41
N ASP A 20 1.32 18.58 -16.99
CA ASP A 20 1.57 19.93 -16.47
C ASP A 20 0.41 20.54 -15.66
N THR A 21 -0.57 19.74 -15.26
CA THR A 21 -1.61 20.20 -14.31
C THR A 21 -1.52 19.38 -13.02
N GLU A 22 -0.64 19.81 -12.12
CA GLU A 22 -0.81 19.54 -10.68
C GLU A 22 -2.02 20.35 -10.22
N GLU A 23 -3.22 19.79 -10.39
CA GLU A 23 -4.42 20.33 -9.75
C GLU A 23 -4.25 20.14 -8.23
N GLU A 24 -4.46 21.21 -7.45
CA GLU A 24 -4.42 21.12 -5.99
C GLU A 24 -5.56 20.19 -5.54
N LEU A 25 -5.25 19.15 -4.76
CA LEU A 25 -6.26 18.15 -4.38
C LEU A 25 -7.31 18.75 -3.44
N SER A 26 -7.02 19.89 -2.81
CA SER A 26 -7.98 20.70 -2.07
C SER A 26 -9.13 21.25 -2.94
N ASP A 27 -8.85 21.60 -4.20
CA ASP A 27 -9.83 22.09 -5.17
C ASP A 27 -10.65 20.94 -5.78
N VAL A 28 -10.07 19.73 -5.84
CA VAL A 28 -10.79 18.51 -6.25
C VAL A 28 -11.71 18.01 -5.13
N PHE A 29 -11.24 18.05 -3.89
CA PHE A 29 -11.96 17.56 -2.71
C PHE A 29 -12.61 18.68 -1.90
N ILE A 30 -13.56 19.37 -2.55
CA ILE A 30 -14.32 20.47 -1.94
C ILE A 30 -15.07 19.99 -0.69
N GLY A 31 -14.74 20.56 0.47
CA GLY A 31 -15.38 20.23 1.75
C GLY A 31 -14.76 19.07 2.52
N ALA A 32 -13.65 18.51 2.03
CA ALA A 32 -12.86 17.55 2.81
C ALA A 32 -12.11 18.21 3.96
N ASN A 33 -11.72 17.40 4.96
CA ASN A 33 -10.82 17.87 6.01
C ASN A 33 -9.47 18.25 5.38
N PRO A 34 -8.94 19.47 5.61
CA PRO A 34 -7.66 19.90 5.04
C PRO A 34 -6.51 18.95 5.40
N LEU A 35 -6.53 18.33 6.58
CA LEU A 35 -5.53 17.32 6.97
C LEU A 35 -5.65 16.00 6.17
N GLY A 36 -6.83 15.69 5.66
CA GLY A 36 -7.07 14.54 4.80
C GLY A 36 -6.62 14.81 3.36
N ALA A 37 -6.85 16.02 2.85
CA ALA A 37 -6.37 16.44 1.53
C ALA A 37 -4.84 16.42 1.47
N ASP A 38 -4.16 16.99 2.47
CA ASP A 38 -2.69 16.98 2.59
C ASP A 38 -2.11 15.54 2.69
N LEU A 39 -2.84 14.61 3.34
CA LEU A 39 -2.43 13.22 3.35
C LEU A 39 -2.56 12.57 1.96
N LEU A 40 -3.65 12.83 1.25
CA LEU A 40 -3.89 12.28 -0.09
C LEU A 40 -2.87 12.81 -1.10
N GLU A 41 -2.43 14.07 -0.99
CA GLU A 41 -1.34 14.64 -1.78
C GLU A 41 -0.04 13.83 -1.60
N LYS A 42 0.29 13.49 -0.36
CA LYS A 42 1.49 12.69 -0.04
C LYS A 42 1.39 11.22 -0.47
N MET A 43 0.17 10.70 -0.64
CA MET A 43 -0.11 9.34 -1.13
C MET A 43 -0.15 9.25 -2.66
N PHE A 44 -0.73 10.24 -3.33
CA PHE A 44 -0.91 10.27 -4.78
C PHE A 44 0.29 10.85 -5.54
N VAL A 45 1.48 10.62 -5.01
CA VAL A 45 2.74 10.91 -5.72
C VAL A 45 3.01 9.79 -6.74
N LEU A 46 3.20 10.18 -8.01
CA LEU A 46 3.48 9.26 -9.12
C LEU A 46 4.80 8.50 -8.91
N ASP A 47 5.81 9.21 -8.39
CA ASP A 47 7.10 8.66 -7.99
C ASP A 47 6.95 7.83 -6.71
N SER A 48 7.12 6.51 -6.81
CA SER A 48 6.95 5.58 -5.69
C SER A 48 7.96 5.81 -4.56
N ASP A 49 9.15 6.30 -4.88
CA ASP A 49 10.21 6.50 -3.90
C ASP A 49 9.96 7.74 -3.04
N LYS A 50 9.14 8.67 -3.55
CA LYS A 50 8.70 9.88 -2.84
C LYS A 50 7.34 9.72 -2.13
N ARG A 51 6.66 8.59 -2.35
CA ARG A 51 5.36 8.32 -1.74
C ARG A 51 5.51 8.11 -0.23
N ILE A 52 4.59 8.67 0.55
CA ILE A 52 4.55 8.45 1.99
C ILE A 52 4.40 6.96 2.33
N THR A 53 5.13 6.49 3.34
CA THR A 53 5.05 5.11 3.83
C THR A 53 3.87 4.91 4.78
N ALA A 54 3.45 3.65 5.00
CA ALA A 54 2.38 3.33 5.94
C ALA A 54 2.68 3.81 7.37
N ALA A 55 3.92 3.63 7.84
CA ALA A 55 4.33 4.10 9.17
C ALA A 55 4.27 5.65 9.28
N GLN A 56 4.72 6.37 8.25
CA GLN A 56 4.63 7.84 8.22
C GLN A 56 3.19 8.34 8.10
N THR A 57 2.33 7.56 7.43
CA THR A 57 0.89 7.83 7.32
C THR A 57 0.21 7.72 8.68
N LEU A 58 0.49 6.66 9.45
CA LEU A 58 -0.11 6.46 10.77
C LEU A 58 0.28 7.56 11.76
N ALA A 59 1.51 8.07 11.67
CA ALA A 59 1.98 9.23 12.45
C ALA A 59 1.42 10.59 11.97
N HIS A 60 0.59 10.63 10.91
CA HIS A 60 0.07 11.88 10.37
C HIS A 60 -0.97 12.52 11.31
N ALA A 61 -1.01 13.86 11.35
CA ALA A 61 -1.94 14.61 12.20
C ALA A 61 -3.43 14.28 11.93
N TYR A 62 -3.74 13.75 10.74
CA TYR A 62 -5.08 13.25 10.41
C TYR A 62 -5.52 12.06 11.30
N PHE A 63 -4.58 11.20 11.72
CA PHE A 63 -4.84 10.04 12.57
C PHE A 63 -4.44 10.27 14.04
N ALA A 64 -4.11 11.50 14.45
CA ALA A 64 -3.62 11.79 15.81
C ALA A 64 -4.54 11.30 16.95
N GLN A 65 -5.85 11.16 16.69
CA GLN A 65 -6.82 10.64 17.66
C GLN A 65 -6.87 9.10 17.76
N TYR A 66 -6.27 8.40 16.80
CA TYR A 66 -6.29 6.93 16.69
C TYR A 66 -4.89 6.31 16.68
N HIS A 67 -3.84 7.11 16.49
CA HIS A 67 -2.47 6.63 16.41
C HIS A 67 -2.01 6.15 17.78
N ASP A 68 -1.71 4.86 17.88
CA ASP A 68 -1.09 4.23 19.03
C ASP A 68 0.12 3.42 18.56
N PRO A 69 1.35 3.89 18.83
CA PRO A 69 2.56 3.17 18.40
C PRO A 69 2.72 1.80 19.08
N ASP A 70 2.07 1.56 20.23
CA ASP A 70 2.16 0.30 20.95
C ASP A 70 1.18 -0.77 20.41
N ASP A 71 0.15 -0.37 19.66
CA ASP A 71 -0.84 -1.26 19.00
C ASP A 71 -0.64 -1.37 17.47
N GLU A 72 0.51 -0.92 16.95
CA GLU A 72 0.89 -0.97 15.52
C GLU A 72 2.06 -1.95 15.24
N PRO A 73 1.87 -3.28 15.41
CA PRO A 73 2.96 -4.24 15.26
C PRO A 73 3.39 -4.47 13.80
N VAL A 74 4.69 -4.66 13.60
CA VAL A 74 5.26 -5.05 12.30
C VAL A 74 5.26 -6.58 12.15
N ALA A 75 4.86 -7.06 10.98
CA ALA A 75 4.89 -8.49 10.66
C ALA A 75 6.32 -8.98 10.43
N ASN A 76 6.56 -10.27 10.70
CA ASN A 76 7.83 -10.92 10.37
C ASN A 76 8.00 -11.02 8.84
N PRO A 77 9.24 -10.91 8.33
CA PRO A 77 9.52 -11.04 6.90
C PRO A 77 9.11 -12.43 6.38
N TYR A 78 8.52 -12.46 5.19
CA TYR A 78 8.18 -13.70 4.49
C TYR A 78 9.35 -14.14 3.60
N GLU A 79 9.70 -15.42 3.65
CA GLU A 79 10.79 -16.01 2.87
C GLU A 79 10.32 -16.37 1.45
N SER A 80 10.99 -15.86 0.42
CA SER A 80 10.80 -16.32 -0.96
C SER A 80 11.51 -17.66 -1.17
N ARG A 81 10.74 -18.75 -1.31
CA ARG A 81 11.28 -20.11 -1.49
C ARG A 81 10.86 -20.68 -2.83
N ASP A 82 11.83 -21.17 -3.61
CA ASP A 82 11.58 -21.97 -4.81
C ASP A 82 11.60 -23.45 -4.43
N LEU A 83 10.41 -24.05 -4.31
CA LEU A 83 10.22 -25.44 -3.90
C LEU A 83 9.44 -26.22 -4.97
N LEU A 84 9.64 -27.53 -5.02
CA LEU A 84 8.88 -28.44 -5.85
C LEU A 84 7.45 -28.59 -5.32
N ILE A 85 6.54 -29.03 -6.19
CA ILE A 85 5.11 -29.12 -5.84
C ILE A 85 4.84 -30.06 -4.65
N ASP A 86 5.60 -31.14 -4.50
CA ASP A 86 5.41 -32.08 -3.40
C ASP A 86 5.93 -31.52 -2.06
N GLU A 87 6.95 -30.66 -2.09
CA GLU A 87 7.42 -29.93 -0.91
C GLU A 87 6.38 -28.90 -0.45
N TRP A 88 5.78 -28.16 -1.39
CA TRP A 88 4.65 -27.26 -1.09
C TRP A 88 3.46 -28.01 -0.49
N LYS A 89 3.09 -29.17 -1.04
CA LYS A 89 2.01 -29.99 -0.47
C LYS A 89 2.31 -30.40 0.97
N SER A 90 3.55 -30.82 1.25
CA SER A 90 3.94 -31.22 2.60
C SER A 90 3.93 -30.05 3.57
N LEU A 91 4.41 -28.87 3.16
CA LEU A 91 4.38 -27.65 4.00
C LEU A 91 2.95 -27.24 4.31
N THR A 92 2.08 -27.18 3.30
CA THR A 92 0.66 -26.86 3.49
C THR A 92 -0.04 -27.86 4.40
N TYR A 93 0.23 -29.16 4.23
CA TYR A 93 -0.33 -30.20 5.09
C TYR A 93 0.10 -30.03 6.55
N ASN A 94 1.37 -29.70 6.79
CA ASN A 94 1.88 -29.45 8.13
C ASN A 94 1.22 -28.22 8.77
N GLU A 95 1.08 -27.11 8.04
CA GLU A 95 0.41 -25.90 8.54
C GLU A 95 -1.05 -26.16 8.93
N VAL A 96 -1.78 -26.98 8.16
CA VAL A 96 -3.15 -27.37 8.48
C VAL A 96 -3.22 -28.17 9.79
N ILE A 97 -2.26 -29.06 10.03
CA ILE A 97 -2.21 -29.88 11.26
C ILE A 97 -1.78 -29.04 12.46
N SER A 98 -0.84 -28.11 12.29
CA SER A 98 -0.33 -27.27 13.37
C SER A 98 -1.23 -26.09 13.72
N PHE A 99 -2.30 -25.86 12.95
CA PHE A 99 -3.21 -24.75 13.20
C PHE A 99 -3.90 -24.89 14.58
N VAL A 100 -3.71 -23.86 15.41
CA VAL A 100 -4.41 -23.71 16.68
C VAL A 100 -5.40 -22.55 16.52
N VAL A 101 -6.69 -22.82 16.77
CA VAL A 101 -7.72 -21.79 16.71
C VAL A 101 -7.36 -20.70 17.71
N PRO A 102 -7.20 -19.43 17.27
CA PRO A 102 -6.90 -18.36 18.20
C PRO A 102 -8.06 -18.23 19.22
N PRO A 103 -7.76 -17.89 20.48
CA PRO A 103 -8.82 -17.62 21.44
C PRO A 103 -9.74 -16.52 20.88
N PRO A 104 -11.04 -16.54 21.23
CA PRO A 104 -11.96 -15.49 20.82
C PRO A 104 -11.38 -14.14 21.21
N ALA A 105 -11.41 -13.18 20.29
CA ALA A 105 -10.78 -11.87 20.46
C ALA A 105 -11.18 -11.27 21.82
N GLN A 106 -10.21 -11.17 22.72
CA GLN A 106 -10.37 -10.39 23.93
C GLN A 106 -10.09 -8.95 23.53
N GLU A 107 -11.13 -8.19 23.19
CA GLU A 107 -11.02 -6.73 23.16
C GLU A 107 -10.56 -6.30 24.55
N LYS A 108 -9.30 -5.90 24.68
CA LYS A 108 -8.83 -5.21 25.88
C LYS A 108 -9.55 -3.88 25.89
N ILE A 109 -10.58 -3.77 26.73
CA ILE A 109 -11.23 -2.50 27.00
C ILE A 109 -10.21 -1.64 27.75
N GLU A 110 -9.55 -0.72 27.05
CA GLU A 110 -8.71 0.29 27.70
C GLU A 110 -9.59 1.17 28.61
N SER A 111 -9.12 1.38 29.85
CA SER A 111 -9.78 2.19 30.88
C SER A 111 -9.19 3.59 30.96
#